data_AF-A0A445EVE5-F1
#
_entry.id   AF-A0A445EVE5-F1
#
_cell.length_a   1.000
_cell.length_b   1.000
_cell.length_c   1.000
_cell.angle_alpha   90.00
_cell.angle_beta   90.00
_cell.angle_gamma   90.00
#
_symmetry.space_group_name_H-M   'P 1'
#
loop_
_entity.id
_entity.type
_entity.pdbx_description
1 polymer ?
#
loop_
_entity_poly.entity_id
_entity_poly.type
_entity_poly.pdbx_seq_one_letter_code
_entity_poly.pdbx_strand_id
1 'polypeptide(L)'
;MGYNFVFTDADIMWFRDPFPRFHHDADFQIACDHFMGSSYDLENIPNGGFNFINRVLKFWYSSQEVYPGYHDQDVLNFIKVDPFIIDIGLEMRFLDTNYYFDPNIVRNLISTSVKQLLTYARNYLADLLETCINRVIYLDSDLVVVDDISKLWSPSLGSRTI
;
A
#
# COMPACT_ATOMS: atom_id res chain seq x y z
N MET A 1 15.86 -2.12 -16.85
CA MET A 1 15.93 -1.37 -15.58
C MET A 1 14.51 -0.91 -15.31
N GLY A 2 13.80 -1.62 -14.43
CA GLY A 2 12.45 -1.26 -13.99
C GLY A 2 12.54 -0.50 -12.68
N TYR A 3 11.61 0.40 -12.42
CA TYR A 3 11.53 1.16 -11.19
C TYR A 3 10.33 0.64 -10.40
N ASN A 4 10.56 0.21 -9.16
CA ASN A 4 9.51 -0.28 -8.28
C ASN A 4 9.09 0.84 -7.34
N PHE A 5 7.84 1.28 -7.45
CA PHE A 5 7.26 2.29 -6.57
C PHE A 5 6.30 1.63 -5.61
N VAL A 6 6.37 1.98 -4.32
CA VAL A 6 5.28 1.69 -3.37
C VAL A 6 4.70 3.02 -2.92
N PHE A 7 3.38 3.10 -2.96
CA PHE A 7 2.60 4.19 -2.41
C PHE A 7 1.78 3.65 -1.26
N THR A 8 1.82 4.36 -0.13
CA THR A 8 0.96 4.07 1.01
C THR A 8 0.34 5.34 1.52
N ASP A 9 -0.91 5.26 1.99
CA ASP A 9 -1.51 6.32 2.77
C ASP A 9 -0.66 6.58 4.02
N ALA A 10 -0.68 7.83 4.46
CA ALA A 10 0.15 8.28 5.57
C ALA A 10 -0.29 7.71 6.94
N ASP A 11 -1.36 6.92 6.99
CA ASP A 11 -1.81 6.17 8.15
C ASP A 11 -1.52 4.66 8.07
N ILE A 12 -0.74 4.22 7.07
CA ILE A 12 -0.27 2.84 6.94
C ILE A 12 1.12 2.64 7.57
N MET A 13 1.29 1.50 8.22
CA MET A 13 2.55 1.11 8.86
C MET A 13 2.89 -0.34 8.57
N TRP A 14 4.18 -0.62 8.34
CA TRP A 14 4.66 -1.97 8.09
C TRP A 14 5.42 -2.50 9.30
N PHE A 15 4.84 -3.52 9.93
CA PHE A 15 5.44 -4.22 11.06
C PHE A 15 6.30 -5.44 10.64
N ARG A 16 6.22 -5.80 9.36
CA ARG A 16 6.97 -6.91 8.76
C ARG A 16 7.42 -6.51 7.36
N ASP A 17 8.44 -7.20 6.84
CA ASP A 17 8.86 -7.09 5.46
C ASP A 17 7.69 -7.47 4.52
N PRO A 18 7.14 -6.53 3.72
CA PRO A 18 6.04 -6.84 2.81
C PRO A 18 6.53 -7.43 1.48
N PHE A 19 7.80 -7.27 1.12
CA PHE A 19 8.32 -7.60 -0.21
C PHE A 19 8.24 -9.07 -0.59
N PRO A 20 8.46 -10.04 0.33
CA PRO A 20 8.31 -11.47 0.02
C PRO A 20 6.89 -11.88 -0.41
N ARG A 21 5.92 -10.98 -0.27
CA ARG A 21 4.51 -11.23 -0.56
C ARG A 21 4.03 -10.57 -1.84
N PHE A 22 4.86 -9.72 -2.44
CA PHE A 22 4.52 -9.10 -3.72
C PHE A 22 4.67 -10.11 -4.85
N HIS A 23 3.74 -10.05 -5.80
CA HIS A 23 3.76 -10.84 -7.01
C HIS A 23 4.81 -10.28 -7.98
N HIS A 24 5.90 -11.00 -8.19
CA HIS A 24 7.00 -10.55 -9.07
C HIS A 24 6.60 -10.44 -10.55
N ASP A 25 5.53 -11.13 -10.93
CA ASP A 25 4.96 -11.14 -12.27
C ASP A 25 3.91 -10.04 -12.50
N ALA A 26 3.55 -9.27 -11.48
CA ALA A 26 2.58 -8.19 -11.58
C ALA A 26 3.23 -6.86 -11.97
N ASP A 27 2.55 -6.12 -12.85
CA ASP A 27 2.93 -4.76 -13.24
C ASP A 27 2.38 -3.71 -12.27
N PHE A 28 1.22 -4.01 -11.68
CA PHE A 28 0.49 -3.19 -10.72
C PHE A 28 -0.14 -4.07 -9.64
N GLN A 29 0.03 -3.73 -8.37
CA GLN A 29 -0.59 -4.45 -7.25
C GLN A 29 -1.24 -3.46 -6.30
N ILE A 30 -2.43 -3.81 -5.80
CA ILE A 30 -3.25 -2.90 -5.01
C ILE A 30 -3.96 -3.61 -3.87
N ALA A 31 -4.00 -2.98 -2.70
CA ALA A 31 -4.78 -3.49 -1.57
C ALA A 31 -6.29 -3.46 -1.85
N CYS A 32 -7.06 -4.29 -1.16
CA CYS A 32 -8.50 -4.34 -1.33
C CYS A 32 -9.26 -4.13 -0.02
N ASP A 33 -10.37 -3.41 -0.10
CA ASP A 33 -11.37 -3.36 0.97
C ASP A 33 -12.19 -4.66 1.01
N HIS A 34 -12.42 -5.27 -0.16
CA HIS A 34 -13.12 -6.53 -0.29
C HIS A 34 -12.37 -7.49 -1.21
N PHE A 35 -11.85 -8.56 -0.63
CA PHE A 35 -11.10 -9.60 -1.33
C PHE A 35 -11.98 -10.84 -1.56
N MET A 36 -12.17 -11.24 -2.82
CA MET A 36 -13.05 -12.34 -3.26
C MET A 36 -12.38 -13.73 -3.17
N GLY A 37 -11.13 -13.79 -2.68
CA GLY A 37 -10.39 -15.03 -2.48
C GLY A 37 -9.34 -15.33 -3.55
N SER A 38 -9.25 -14.52 -4.60
CA SER A 38 -8.24 -14.65 -5.65
C SER A 38 -7.62 -13.30 -6.00
N SER A 39 -6.29 -13.25 -6.10
CA SER A 39 -5.53 -12.04 -6.47
C SER A 39 -5.77 -11.58 -7.91
N TYR A 40 -6.36 -12.42 -8.75
CA TYR A 40 -6.66 -12.10 -10.15
C TYR A 40 -8.11 -11.63 -10.36
N ASP A 41 -8.93 -11.72 -9.33
CA ASP A 41 -10.36 -11.47 -9.47
C ASP A 41 -10.63 -9.98 -9.66
N LEU A 42 -11.17 -9.60 -10.81
CA LEU A 42 -11.54 -8.22 -11.11
C LEU A 42 -12.76 -7.78 -10.29
N GLU A 43 -13.49 -8.68 -9.64
CA GLU A 43 -14.56 -8.34 -8.70
C GLU A 43 -14.02 -7.86 -7.34
N ASN A 44 -12.72 -8.00 -7.07
CA ASN A 44 -12.09 -7.38 -5.90
C ASN A 44 -12.34 -5.88 -5.89
N ILE A 45 -12.58 -5.31 -4.70
CA ILE A 45 -12.80 -3.88 -4.52
C ILE A 45 -11.47 -3.25 -4.07
N PRO A 46 -10.72 -2.60 -4.99
CA PRO A 46 -9.44 -2.00 -4.66
C PRO A 46 -9.59 -0.83 -3.68
N ASN A 47 -8.53 -0.57 -2.93
CA ASN A 47 -8.37 0.55 -2.02
C ASN A 47 -7.11 1.33 -2.39
N GLY A 48 -7.24 2.66 -2.48
CA GLY A 48 -6.15 3.55 -2.90
C GLY A 48 -5.01 3.67 -1.88
N GLY A 49 -5.21 3.21 -0.65
CA GLY A 49 -4.27 3.39 0.44
C GLY A 49 -3.00 2.58 0.31
N PHE A 50 -2.94 1.55 -0.52
CA PHE A 50 -1.68 0.85 -0.80
C PHE A 50 -1.60 0.43 -2.27
N ASN A 51 -0.53 0.85 -2.95
CA ASN A 51 -0.25 0.50 -4.34
C ASN A 51 1.23 0.16 -4.55
N PHE A 52 1.53 -0.91 -5.28
CA PHE A 52 2.86 -1.24 -5.76
C PHE A 52 2.90 -1.25 -7.29
N ILE A 53 3.81 -0.48 -7.88
CA ILE A 53 3.91 -0.28 -9.33
C ILE A 53 5.31 -0.63 -9.79
N ASN A 54 5.44 -1.59 -10.70
CA ASN A 54 6.73 -2.03 -11.25
C ASN A 54 7.05 -1.34 -12.59
N ARG A 55 6.01 -1.01 -13.39
CA ARG A 55 6.23 -0.50 -14.77
C ARG A 55 5.36 0.65 -15.24
N VAL A 56 4.17 0.87 -14.68
CA VAL A 56 3.15 1.70 -15.37
C VAL A 56 2.65 2.91 -14.57
N LEU A 57 3.58 3.68 -13.98
CA LEU A 57 3.26 4.93 -13.26
C LEU A 57 2.53 5.95 -14.15
N LYS A 58 2.91 6.04 -15.44
CA LYS A 58 2.29 6.96 -16.39
C LYS A 58 0.82 6.64 -16.67
N PHE A 59 0.45 5.38 -16.78
CA PHE A 59 -0.94 4.99 -17.02
C PHE A 59 -1.83 5.36 -15.84
N TRP A 60 -1.38 5.04 -14.62
CA TRP A 60 -2.09 5.43 -13.40
C TRP A 60 -2.29 6.95 -13.34
N TYR A 61 -1.23 7.73 -13.52
CA TYR A 61 -1.31 9.18 -13.50
C TYR A 61 -2.20 9.75 -14.62
N SER A 62 -2.11 9.22 -15.83
CA SER A 62 -2.98 9.64 -16.95
C SER A 62 -4.44 9.26 -16.73
N SER A 63 -4.73 8.17 -16.02
CA SER A 63 -6.11 7.75 -15.72
C SER A 63 -6.82 8.78 -14.85
N GLN A 64 -6.10 9.39 -13.90
CA GLN A 64 -6.61 10.47 -13.06
C GLN A 64 -6.99 11.73 -13.86
N GLU A 65 -6.27 12.01 -14.96
CA GLU A 65 -6.62 13.12 -15.87
C GLU A 65 -7.87 12.82 -16.72
N VAL A 66 -8.12 11.53 -17.03
CA VAL A 66 -9.25 11.07 -17.84
C VAL A 66 -10.56 11.07 -17.05
N TYR A 67 -10.50 10.84 -15.74
CA TYR A 67 -11.66 10.79 -14.83
C TYR A 67 -11.64 11.92 -13.79
N PRO A 68 -11.67 13.20 -14.20
CA PRO A 68 -11.62 14.31 -13.26
C PRO A 68 -12.86 14.32 -12.35
N GLY A 69 -12.63 14.49 -11.05
CA GLY A 69 -13.69 14.59 -10.05
C GLY A 69 -14.19 13.26 -9.48
N TYR A 70 -13.62 12.14 -9.90
CA TYR A 70 -13.84 10.84 -9.27
C TYR A 70 -12.78 10.58 -8.19
N HIS A 71 -13.13 9.80 -7.17
CA HIS A 71 -12.18 9.37 -6.17
C HIS A 71 -11.26 8.27 -6.74
N ASP A 72 -10.05 8.14 -6.19
CA ASP A 72 -9.06 7.17 -6.66
C ASP A 72 -9.62 5.74 -6.76
N GLN A 73 -10.42 5.33 -5.77
CA GLN A 73 -11.09 4.03 -5.75
C GLN A 73 -12.06 3.84 -6.92
N ASP A 74 -12.79 4.88 -7.32
CA ASP A 74 -13.70 4.82 -8.47
C ASP A 74 -12.90 4.68 -9.77
N VAL A 75 -11.83 5.49 -9.90
CA VAL A 75 -10.92 5.44 -11.06
C VAL A 75 -10.29 4.05 -11.19
N LEU A 76 -9.83 3.46 -10.09
CA LEU A 76 -9.28 2.10 -10.05
C LEU A 76 -10.31 1.05 -10.50
N ASN A 77 -11.57 1.21 -10.09
CA ASN A 77 -12.64 0.32 -10.53
C ASN A 77 -12.98 0.47 -12.02
N PHE A 78 -12.83 1.67 -12.59
CA PHE A 78 -13.01 1.88 -14.02
C PHE A 78 -11.89 1.26 -14.84
N ILE A 79 -10.62 1.52 -14.47
CA ILE A 79 -9.48 1.07 -15.26
C ILE A 79 -9.29 -0.45 -15.24
N LYS A 80 -9.61 -1.13 -14.13
CA LYS A 80 -9.34 -2.58 -13.99
C LYS A 80 -10.12 -3.43 -14.99
N VAL A 81 -11.25 -2.92 -15.51
CA VAL A 81 -12.08 -3.58 -16.52
C VAL A 81 -11.98 -2.92 -17.90
N ASP A 82 -11.14 -1.90 -18.06
CA ASP A 82 -10.98 -1.19 -19.32
C ASP A 82 -10.35 -2.12 -20.37
N PRO A 83 -10.94 -2.29 -21.57
CA PRO A 83 -10.36 -3.09 -22.64
C PRO A 83 -8.92 -2.69 -22.99
N PHE A 84 -8.56 -1.42 -22.86
CA PHE A 84 -7.21 -0.94 -23.11
C PHE A 84 -6.18 -1.61 -22.19
N ILE A 85 -6.52 -1.86 -20.92
CA ILE A 85 -5.64 -2.57 -19.97
C ILE A 85 -5.37 -4.00 -20.42
N ILE A 86 -6.42 -4.67 -20.91
CA ILE A 86 -6.33 -6.04 -21.42
C ILE A 86 -5.46 -6.06 -22.68
N ASP A 87 -5.67 -5.11 -23.59
CA ASP A 87 -4.95 -5.02 -24.87
C ASP A 87 -3.44 -4.77 -24.69
N ILE A 88 -3.05 -3.97 -23.70
CA ILE A 88 -1.63 -3.74 -23.37
C ILE A 88 -1.01 -4.86 -22.53
N GLY A 89 -1.83 -5.81 -22.06
CA GLY A 89 -1.41 -6.94 -21.24
C GLY A 89 -0.88 -6.54 -19.86
N LEU A 90 -1.42 -5.47 -19.26
CA LEU A 90 -1.02 -5.02 -17.94
C LEU A 90 -1.56 -5.98 -16.88
N GLU A 91 -0.65 -6.65 -16.15
CA GLU A 91 -1.02 -7.61 -15.12
C GLU A 91 -1.28 -6.90 -13.78
N MET A 92 -2.55 -6.86 -13.36
CA MET A 92 -2.96 -6.33 -12.05
C MET A 92 -3.14 -7.44 -11.02
N ARG A 93 -2.64 -7.24 -9.79
CA ARG A 93 -2.93 -8.11 -8.65
C ARG A 93 -3.58 -7.39 -7.49
N PHE A 94 -4.52 -8.07 -6.87
CA PHE A 94 -5.25 -7.59 -5.70
C PHE A 94 -4.69 -8.26 -4.44
N LEU A 95 -4.37 -7.45 -3.44
CA LEU A 95 -3.78 -7.88 -2.17
C LEU A 95 -4.86 -7.92 -1.08
N ASP A 96 -4.96 -9.06 -0.40
CA ASP A 96 -5.84 -9.24 0.76
C ASP A 96 -5.30 -8.47 1.98
N THR A 97 -6.08 -7.53 2.49
CA THR A 97 -5.75 -6.69 3.66
C THR A 97 -6.09 -7.38 4.99
N ASN A 98 -7.02 -8.34 5.00
CA ASN A 98 -7.42 -9.04 6.23
C ASN A 98 -6.34 -10.00 6.75
N TYR A 99 -5.39 -10.39 5.90
CA TYR A 99 -4.31 -11.28 6.31
C TYR A 99 -3.30 -10.62 7.29
N TYR A 100 -3.38 -9.31 7.49
CA TYR A 100 -2.37 -8.54 8.23
C TYR A 100 -2.83 -7.96 9.57
N PHE A 101 -4.11 -8.05 9.89
CA PHE A 101 -4.67 -7.32 11.02
C PHE A 101 -5.78 -8.12 11.70
N ASP A 102 -5.53 -8.56 12.94
CA ASP A 102 -6.61 -9.00 13.83
C ASP A 102 -7.19 -7.74 14.51
N PRO A 103 -8.39 -7.28 14.11
CA PRO A 103 -8.97 -6.07 14.68
C PRO A 103 -9.20 -6.19 16.19
N ASN A 104 -9.26 -7.40 16.76
CA ASN A 104 -9.43 -7.60 18.20
C ASN A 104 -8.21 -7.12 19.01
N ILE A 105 -7.02 -7.08 18.40
CA ILE A 105 -5.79 -6.59 19.05
C ILE A 105 -5.90 -5.09 19.36
N VAL A 106 -6.47 -4.30 18.44
CA VAL A 106 -6.55 -2.84 18.58
C VAL A 106 -7.90 -2.32 19.04
N ARG A 107 -8.95 -3.16 19.04
CA ARG A 107 -10.34 -2.75 19.35
C ARG A 107 -10.48 -2.04 20.69
N ASN A 108 -9.60 -2.35 21.65
CA ASN A 108 -9.57 -1.73 22.98
C ASN A 108 -8.52 -0.61 23.10
N LEU A 109 -7.69 -0.39 22.08
CA LEU A 109 -6.61 0.61 22.06
C LEU A 109 -6.99 1.88 21.29
N ILE A 110 -7.97 1.79 20.37
CA ILE A 110 -8.38 2.91 19.53
C ILE A 110 -9.77 3.42 19.97
N SER A 111 -9.78 4.56 20.65
CA SER A 111 -11.01 5.30 20.97
C SER A 111 -11.58 5.94 19.70
N THR A 112 -12.91 5.94 19.54
CA THR A 112 -13.65 6.49 18.38
C THR A 112 -13.43 7.99 18.12
N SER A 113 -12.69 8.69 18.98
CA SER A 113 -12.40 10.13 18.91
C SER A 113 -11.14 10.49 18.11
N VAL A 114 -10.46 9.52 17.51
CA VAL A 114 -9.10 9.67 16.94
C VAL A 114 -9.15 9.98 15.44
N LYS A 115 -9.55 11.19 15.06
CA LYS A 115 -9.34 11.70 13.68
C LYS A 115 -8.33 12.85 13.58
N GLN A 116 -8.21 13.67 14.62
CA GLN A 116 -7.19 14.74 14.72
C GLN A 116 -5.90 14.29 15.43
N LEU A 117 -5.94 13.12 16.08
CA LEU A 117 -4.86 12.53 16.86
C LEU A 117 -3.92 11.64 16.03
N LEU A 118 -4.29 11.25 14.80
CA LEU A 118 -3.47 10.36 13.96
C LEU A 118 -2.10 10.96 13.61
N THR A 119 -2.04 12.26 13.31
CA THR A 119 -0.77 12.95 13.02
C THR A 119 0.15 13.00 14.24
N TYR A 120 -0.39 13.13 15.47
CA TYR A 120 0.38 13.18 16.71
C TYR A 120 0.67 11.78 17.29
N ALA A 121 -0.18 10.80 17.04
CA ALA A 121 0.04 9.39 17.41
C ALA A 121 1.33 8.85 16.78
N ARG A 122 1.72 9.37 15.61
CA ARG A 122 3.01 9.09 14.96
C ARG A 122 4.21 9.34 15.88
N ASN A 123 4.16 10.39 16.72
CA ASN A 123 5.26 10.72 17.63
C ASN A 123 5.37 9.74 18.81
N TYR A 124 4.28 9.07 19.16
CA TYR A 124 4.23 8.05 20.22
C TYR A 124 4.26 6.65 19.65
N LEU A 125 4.48 6.51 18.34
CA LEU A 125 4.33 5.23 17.67
C LEU A 125 5.30 4.21 18.24
N ALA A 126 6.56 4.58 18.43
CA ALA A 126 7.58 3.71 19.02
C ALA A 126 7.17 3.17 20.42
N ASP A 127 6.43 3.97 21.20
CA ASP A 127 5.95 3.58 22.53
C ASP A 127 4.71 2.66 22.48
N LEU A 128 3.98 2.67 21.36
CA LEU A 128 2.81 1.82 21.13
C LEU A 128 3.17 0.46 20.51
N LEU A 129 4.37 0.33 19.94
CA LEU A 129 4.81 -0.92 19.32
C LEU A 129 5.12 -1.97 20.39
N GLU A 130 4.71 -3.21 20.11
CA GLU A 130 5.13 -4.35 20.91
C GLU A 130 6.66 -4.47 20.90
N THR A 131 7.24 -4.85 22.04
CA THR A 131 8.69 -5.02 22.21
C THR A 131 9.32 -6.08 21.28
N CYS A 132 8.50 -6.91 20.63
CA CYS A 132 8.93 -7.89 19.63
C CYS A 132 9.18 -7.27 18.24
N ILE A 133 8.71 -6.04 18.00
CA ILE A 133 8.88 -5.31 16.74
C ILE A 133 10.22 -4.61 16.76
N ASN A 134 11.18 -5.16 16.01
CA ASN A 134 12.56 -4.65 15.98
C ASN A 134 12.82 -3.59 14.90
N ARG A 135 11.89 -3.43 13.94
CA ARG A 135 12.02 -2.52 12.80
C ARG A 135 10.65 -2.13 12.26
N VAL A 136 10.47 -0.84 11.98
CA VAL A 136 9.32 -0.28 11.27
C VAL A 136 9.86 0.64 10.18
N ILE A 137 9.28 0.53 8.99
CA ILE A 137 9.46 1.54 7.94
C ILE A 137 8.14 2.31 7.86
N TYR A 138 8.25 3.62 8.05
CA TYR A 138 7.15 4.57 7.89
C TYR A 138 7.47 5.43 6.66
N LEU A 139 6.55 5.44 5.69
CA LEU A 139 6.66 6.25 4.47
C LEU A 139 5.46 7.20 4.45
N ASP A 140 5.74 8.50 4.37
CA ASP A 140 4.69 9.49 4.18
C ASP A 140 4.22 9.48 2.71
N SER A 141 2.97 9.85 2.50
CA SER A 141 2.28 9.84 1.20
C SER A 141 2.89 10.80 0.16
N ASP A 142 3.75 11.73 0.58
CA ASP A 142 4.48 12.65 -0.28
C ASP A 142 5.89 12.15 -0.68
N LEU A 143 6.27 10.93 -0.26
CA LEU A 143 7.54 10.32 -0.62
C LEU A 143 7.42 9.49 -1.90
N VAL A 144 8.22 9.83 -2.91
CA VAL A 144 8.41 9.01 -4.11
C VAL A 144 9.75 8.29 -4.03
N VAL A 145 9.74 6.96 -3.98
CA VAL A 145 10.94 6.12 -4.01
C VAL A 145 11.21 5.67 -5.44
N VAL A 146 12.36 6.05 -6.00
CA VAL A 146 12.71 5.86 -7.43
C VAL A 146 13.73 4.70 -7.62
N ASP A 147 13.81 3.74 -6.71
CA ASP A 147 14.67 2.56 -6.82
C ASP A 147 13.98 1.37 -6.13
N ASP A 148 14.59 0.18 -6.19
CA ASP A 148 14.12 -1.00 -5.47
C ASP A 148 13.96 -0.71 -3.97
N ILE A 149 12.71 -0.54 -3.57
CA ILE A 149 12.32 -0.17 -2.22
C ILE A 149 12.65 -1.25 -1.18
N SER A 150 12.90 -2.51 -1.58
CA SER A 150 13.40 -3.55 -0.68
C SER A 150 14.77 -3.21 -0.07
N LYS A 151 15.51 -2.32 -0.74
CA LYS A 151 16.75 -1.73 -0.21
C LYS A 151 16.53 -0.83 1.00
N LEU A 152 15.31 -0.37 1.30
CA LEU A 152 15.02 0.32 2.56
C LEU A 152 14.95 -0.65 3.74
N TRP A 153 14.55 -1.90 3.49
CA TRP A 153 14.45 -2.93 4.52
C TRP A 153 15.77 -3.67 4.78
N SER A 154 16.71 -3.64 3.84
CA SER A 154 17.96 -4.41 3.91
C SER A 154 19.08 -3.86 4.84
N PRO A 155 19.27 -2.54 5.03
CA PRO A 155 20.39 -1.99 5.78
C PRO A 155 20.33 -2.36 7.27
N SER A 156 21.49 -2.59 7.91
CA SER A 156 21.56 -2.68 9.38
C SER A 156 21.53 -1.26 9.96
N LEU A 157 20.43 -0.92 10.63
CA LEU A 157 20.40 0.27 11.50
C LEU A 157 21.31 -0.07 12.70
N GLY A 158 22.49 0.56 12.77
CA GLY A 158 23.43 0.35 13.87
C GLY A 158 22.82 0.77 15.22
N SER A 159 23.55 0.58 16.32
CA SER A 159 23.07 0.85 17.70
C SER A 159 22.78 2.33 18.03
N ARG A 160 22.75 3.20 17.03
CA ARG A 160 22.36 4.61 17.15
C ARG A 160 21.38 4.92 16.04
N THR A 161 20.12 5.04 16.40
CA THR A 161 19.14 5.80 15.63
C THR A 161 18.38 6.64 16.66
N ILE A 162 18.28 7.93 16.35
CA ILE A 162 17.73 8.99 17.21
C ILE A 162 16.25 8.72 17.46
#